data_AF-A0A2M7IIN9-F1
#
_entry.id   AF-A0A2M7IIN9-F1
#
_cell.length_a   1.000
_cell.length_b   1.000
_cell.length_c   1.000
_cell.angle_alpha   90.00
_cell.angle_beta   90.00
_cell.angle_gamma   90.00
#
_symmetry.space_group_name_H-M   'P 1'
#
loop_
_entity.id
_entity.type
_entity.pdbx_description
1 polymer ?
#
loop_
_entity_poly.entity_id
_entity_poly.type
_entity_poly.pdbx_seq_one_letter_code
_entity_poly.pdbx_strand_id
1 'polypeptide(L)'
;MKKLNGGYVQYFNKKHERTGTLFERKYKSVLVDSQAHFIHLPYYIHLNALDLVAPEWRQRKIENLDKAINFLNTYRWSSHLDYAGEDNFRSVTQRDFLLEIFEGNRGYNKKLKEWLKELSVRRLGDYALE
;
A
#
# COMPACT_ATOMS: atom_id res chain seq x y z
N MET A 1 -13.28 14.05 -1.60
CA MET A 1 -13.66 13.24 -0.41
C MET A 1 -15.05 13.53 0.19
N LYS A 2 -15.76 14.62 -0.15
CA LYS A 2 -17.10 14.92 0.42
C LYS A 2 -18.13 13.80 0.19
N LYS A 3 -18.21 13.26 -1.03
CA LYS A 3 -19.12 12.15 -1.36
C LYS A 3 -18.75 10.85 -0.64
N LEU A 4 -17.49 10.43 -0.70
CA LEU A 4 -17.03 9.19 -0.08
C LEU A 4 -17.12 9.24 1.45
N ASN A 5 -16.41 10.18 2.10
CA ASN A 5 -16.37 10.25 3.56
C ASN A 5 -17.71 10.72 4.12
N GLY A 6 -18.32 11.76 3.54
CA GLY A 6 -19.59 12.28 4.01
C GLY A 6 -20.73 11.28 3.82
N GLY A 7 -20.78 10.62 2.65
CA GLY A 7 -21.75 9.57 2.38
C GLY A 7 -21.57 8.37 3.31
N TYR A 8 -20.32 7.94 3.55
CA TYR A 8 -20.05 6.84 4.48
C TYR A 8 -20.41 7.19 5.94
N VAL A 9 -20.09 8.41 6.39
CA VAL A 9 -20.51 8.90 7.73
C VAL A 9 -22.03 8.85 7.87
N GLN A 10 -22.77 9.37 6.89
CA GLN A 10 -24.23 9.35 6.90
C GLN A 10 -24.78 7.92 6.95
N TYR A 11 -24.25 7.02 6.10
CA TYR A 11 -24.63 5.61 6.09
C TYR A 11 -24.36 4.94 7.45
N PHE A 12 -23.14 5.09 7.97
CA PHE A 12 -22.71 4.44 9.21
C PHE A 12 -23.53 4.94 10.41
N ASN A 13 -23.72 6.25 10.52
CA ASN A 13 -24.52 6.86 11.59
C ASN A 13 -25.97 6.39 11.53
N LYS A 14 -26.59 6.35 10.33
CA LYS A 14 -27.95 5.83 10.16
C LYS A 14 -28.05 4.35 10.53
N LYS A 15 -27.08 3.53 10.13
CA LYS A 15 -27.07 2.08 10.40
C LYS A 15 -26.92 1.75 11.89
N HIS A 16 -26.15 2.54 12.62
CA HIS A 16 -25.80 2.27 14.02
C HIS A 16 -26.50 3.21 15.01
N GLU A 17 -27.50 3.98 14.57
CA GLU A 17 -28.25 4.95 15.38
C GLU A 17 -27.33 5.95 16.10
N ARG A 18 -26.24 6.35 15.44
CA ARG A 18 -25.25 7.30 15.95
C ARG A 18 -25.45 8.68 15.36
N THR A 19 -24.89 9.69 16.04
CA THR A 19 -24.78 11.05 15.54
C THR A 19 -23.32 11.53 15.62
N GLY A 20 -23.00 12.60 14.89
CA GLY A 20 -21.68 13.22 14.92
C GLY A 20 -20.68 12.68 13.90
N THR A 21 -19.40 12.97 14.13
CA THR A 21 -18.28 12.66 13.22
C THR A 21 -17.80 11.21 13.37
N LEU A 22 -17.48 10.56 12.25
CA LEU A 22 -16.86 9.22 12.25
C LEU A 22 -15.33 9.27 12.10
N PHE A 23 -14.82 10.17 11.26
CA PHE A 23 -13.39 10.30 10.99
C PHE A 23 -12.75 11.29 11.98
N GLU A 24 -11.58 10.94 12.50
CA GLU A 24 -10.84 11.77 13.47
C GLU A 24 -10.42 13.13 12.86
N ARG A 25 -9.96 13.13 11.60
CA ARG A 25 -9.46 14.33 10.92
C ARG A 25 -10.00 14.46 9.51
N LYS A 26 -9.93 15.68 8.97
CA LYS A 26 -10.19 15.93 7.54
C LYS A 26 -9.14 15.21 6.70
N TYR A 27 -9.55 14.74 5.53
CA TYR A 27 -8.62 14.20 4.54
C TYR A 27 -7.57 15.25 4.18
N LYS A 28 -6.36 14.78 3.87
CA LYS A 28 -5.28 15.61 3.34
C LYS A 28 -5.03 15.22 1.90
N SER A 29 -4.59 16.18 1.10
CA SER A 29 -4.13 15.98 -0.27
C SER A 29 -2.77 16.61 -0.41
N VAL A 30 -1.84 15.89 -1.04
CA VAL A 30 -0.49 16.37 -1.34
C VAL A 30 -0.31 16.25 -2.84
N LEU A 31 0.19 17.32 -3.47
CA LEU A 31 0.52 17.29 -4.90
C LEU A 31 1.75 16.39 -5.10
N VAL A 32 1.67 15.49 -6.06
CA VAL A 32 2.80 14.67 -6.49
C VAL A 32 3.41 15.37 -7.70
N ASP A 33 4.55 16.02 -7.49
CA ASP A 33 5.23 16.87 -8.47
C ASP A 33 6.53 16.25 -9.02
N SER A 34 6.94 15.11 -8.47
CA SER A 34 8.13 14.38 -8.91
C SER A 34 7.81 12.93 -9.25
N GLN A 35 8.46 12.44 -10.30
CA GLN A 35 8.31 11.06 -10.76
C GLN A 35 8.80 10.05 -9.71
N ALA A 36 9.87 10.37 -8.98
CA ALA A 36 10.37 9.52 -7.91
C ALA A 36 9.33 9.32 -6.80
N HIS A 37 8.69 10.40 -6.34
CA HIS A 37 7.61 10.30 -5.36
C HIS A 37 6.45 9.47 -5.91
N PHE A 38 6.06 9.72 -7.16
CA PHE A 38 4.99 8.97 -7.83
C PHE A 38 5.24 7.45 -7.87
N ILE A 39 6.44 7.02 -8.29
CA ILE A 39 6.80 5.60 -8.39
C ILE A 39 6.89 4.94 -7.01
N HIS A 40 7.19 5.69 -5.95
CA HIS A 40 7.24 5.16 -4.58
C HIS A 40 5.86 4.94 -3.95
N LEU A 41 4.83 5.69 -4.36
CA LEU A 41 3.51 5.65 -3.73
C LEU A 41 2.83 4.26 -3.77
N PRO A 42 2.84 3.50 -4.88
CA PRO A 42 2.24 2.16 -4.91
C PRO A 42 2.85 1.24 -3.84
N TYR A 43 4.18 1.22 -3.70
CA TYR A 43 4.84 0.43 -2.66
C TYR A 43 4.41 0.90 -1.27
N TYR A 44 4.45 2.20 -1.00
CA TYR A 44 4.02 2.73 0.29
C TYR A 44 2.58 2.31 0.64
N ILE A 45 1.65 2.40 -0.32
CA ILE A 45 0.24 2.05 -0.12
C ILE A 45 0.07 0.55 0.07
N HIS A 46 0.64 -0.28 -0.81
CA HIS A 46 0.45 -1.72 -0.80
C HIS A 46 1.12 -2.41 0.37
N LEU A 47 2.24 -1.86 0.85
CA LEU A 47 2.99 -2.40 1.97
C LEU A 47 2.48 -1.92 3.34
N ASN A 48 1.55 -0.96 3.40
CA ASN A 48 0.92 -0.52 4.65
C ASN A 48 0.33 -1.67 5.48
N ALA A 49 -0.14 -2.74 4.83
CA ALA A 49 -0.68 -3.91 5.53
C ALA A 49 0.37 -4.62 6.41
N LEU A 50 1.67 -4.48 6.09
CA LEU A 50 2.75 -5.09 6.87
C LEU A 50 2.84 -4.56 8.31
N ASP A 51 2.25 -3.40 8.62
CA ASP A 51 2.13 -2.91 10.00
C ASP A 51 1.50 -3.95 10.95
N LEU A 52 0.70 -4.88 10.42
CA LEU A 52 0.02 -5.92 11.20
C LEU A 52 0.90 -7.13 11.55
N VAL A 53 1.97 -7.40 10.78
CA VAL A 53 2.74 -8.66 10.90
C VAL A 53 4.25 -8.51 10.88
N ALA A 54 4.73 -7.36 10.38
CA ALA A 54 6.13 -7.02 10.20
C ALA A 54 6.32 -5.49 10.31
N PRO A 55 5.88 -4.82 11.40
CA PRO A 55 5.90 -3.37 11.56
C PRO A 55 7.30 -2.75 11.41
N GLU A 56 8.36 -3.55 11.54
CA GLU A 56 9.74 -3.13 11.36
C GLU A 56 10.07 -2.66 9.94
N TRP A 57 9.21 -2.96 8.96
CA TRP A 57 9.30 -2.45 7.58
C TRP A 57 9.30 -0.92 7.51
N ARG A 58 8.68 -0.24 8.49
CA ARG A 58 8.70 1.23 8.62
C ARG A 58 10.09 1.76 8.92
N GLN A 59 10.92 0.99 9.62
CA GLN A 59 12.34 1.29 9.82
C GLN A 59 13.22 0.74 8.68
N ARG A 60 12.60 0.42 7.53
CA ARG A 60 13.28 -0.14 6.35
C ARG A 60 13.96 -1.47 6.64
N LYS A 61 13.40 -2.28 7.54
CA LYS A 61 13.89 -3.61 7.91
C LYS A 61 12.81 -4.66 7.63
N ILE A 62 13.18 -5.83 7.14
CA ILE A 62 12.26 -6.97 7.06
C ILE A 62 13.02 -8.19 7.54
N GLU A 63 12.55 -8.82 8.62
CA GLU A 63 13.22 -9.99 9.20
C GLU A 63 12.95 -11.26 8.41
N ASN A 64 11.70 -11.44 7.97
CA ASN A 64 11.28 -12.60 7.20
C ASN A 64 10.53 -12.15 5.93
N LEU A 65 11.26 -12.11 4.83
CA LEU A 65 10.76 -11.68 3.53
C LEU A 65 9.62 -12.57 3.03
N ASP A 66 9.74 -13.88 3.17
CA ASP A 66 8.74 -14.83 2.69
C ASP A 66 7.42 -14.68 3.46
N LYS A 67 7.50 -14.50 4.79
CA LYS A 67 6.33 -14.21 5.62
C LYS A 67 5.64 -12.90 5.20
N ALA A 68 6.41 -11.85 4.93
CA ALA A 68 5.87 -10.57 4.49
C ALA A 68 5.15 -10.69 3.13
N ILE A 69 5.78 -11.34 2.15
CA ILE A 69 5.19 -11.56 0.83
C ILE A 69 3.93 -12.42 0.92
N ASN A 70 3.97 -13.52 1.67
CA ASN A 70 2.82 -14.41 1.85
C ASN A 70 1.65 -13.68 2.51
N PHE A 71 1.92 -12.81 3.49
CA PHE A 71 0.90 -11.99 4.09
C PHE A 71 0.27 -11.00 3.10
N LEU A 72 1.08 -10.30 2.30
CA LEU A 72 0.56 -9.37 1.29
C LEU A 72 -0.34 -10.08 0.28
N ASN A 73 0.07 -11.26 -0.20
CA ASN A 73 -0.69 -12.08 -1.14
C ASN A 73 -1.98 -12.69 -0.56
N THR A 74 -2.20 -12.62 0.76
CA THR A 74 -3.40 -13.13 1.43
C THR A 74 -4.25 -12.02 2.05
N TYR A 75 -3.71 -10.79 2.16
CA TYR A 75 -4.40 -9.66 2.76
C TYR A 75 -5.44 -9.06 1.81
N ARG A 76 -6.72 -9.40 2.07
CA ARG A 76 -7.85 -8.96 1.26
C ARG A 76 -8.02 -7.44 1.17
N TRP A 77 -7.74 -6.67 2.21
CA TRP A 77 -8.13 -5.24 2.28
C TRP A 77 -7.12 -4.29 1.63
N SER A 78 -6.61 -4.66 0.47
CA SER A 78 -5.65 -3.88 -0.33
C SER A 78 -5.89 -4.10 -1.81
N SER A 79 -5.58 -3.09 -2.64
CA SER A 79 -5.55 -3.28 -4.09
C SER A 79 -4.32 -4.06 -4.56
N HIS A 80 -3.37 -4.37 -3.68
CA HIS A 80 -2.16 -5.15 -3.99
C HIS A 80 -2.47 -6.41 -4.83
N LEU A 81 -3.50 -7.18 -4.44
CA LEU A 81 -3.92 -8.38 -5.16
C LEU A 81 -4.32 -8.10 -6.62
N ASP A 82 -5.06 -7.01 -6.84
CA ASP A 82 -5.48 -6.59 -8.19
C ASP A 82 -4.29 -6.17 -9.07
N TYR A 83 -3.19 -5.72 -8.47
CA TYR A 83 -1.92 -5.45 -9.16
C TYR A 83 -1.06 -6.71 -9.30
N ALA A 84 -1.15 -7.64 -8.36
CA ALA A 84 -0.46 -8.93 -8.39
C ALA A 84 -1.03 -9.88 -9.47
N GLY A 85 -2.25 -9.61 -9.96
CA GLY A 85 -2.91 -10.40 -11.01
C GLY A 85 -4.15 -11.16 -10.54
N GLU A 86 -4.50 -11.03 -9.26
CA GLU A 86 -5.66 -11.67 -8.65
C GLU A 86 -6.86 -10.72 -8.62
N ASP A 87 -8.06 -11.19 -8.93
CA ASP A 87 -9.25 -10.34 -8.88
C ASP A 87 -9.73 -10.16 -7.43
N ASN A 88 -9.72 -8.92 -6.93
CA ASN A 88 -10.15 -8.59 -5.56
C ASN A 88 -11.16 -7.44 -5.54
N PHE A 89 -10.73 -6.24 -5.94
CA PHE A 89 -11.54 -5.02 -5.99
C PHE A 89 -11.47 -4.35 -7.37
N ARG A 90 -11.35 -5.17 -8.43
CA ARG A 90 -11.30 -4.74 -9.85
C ARG A 90 -12.37 -3.72 -10.23
N SER A 91 -13.57 -3.77 -9.65
CA SER A 91 -14.67 -2.85 -9.96
C SER A 91 -14.49 -1.42 -9.41
N VAL A 92 -13.60 -1.22 -8.44
CA VAL A 92 -13.38 0.07 -7.78
C VAL A 92 -11.92 0.54 -7.83
N THR A 93 -11.07 -0.16 -8.57
CA THR A 93 -9.64 0.16 -8.72
C THR A 93 -9.29 0.44 -10.18
N GLN A 94 -8.65 1.59 -10.44
CA GLN A 94 -8.01 1.88 -11.73
C GLN A 94 -6.53 1.49 -11.62
N ARG A 95 -6.05 0.69 -12.57
CA ARG A 95 -4.73 0.04 -12.51
C ARG A 95 -3.91 0.21 -13.76
N ASP A 96 -4.55 0.45 -14.90
CA ASP A 96 -3.92 0.41 -16.23
C ASP A 96 -2.69 1.32 -16.30
N PHE A 97 -2.80 2.54 -15.77
CA PHE A 97 -1.70 3.50 -15.81
C PHE A 97 -0.47 3.06 -15.01
N LEU A 98 -0.69 2.59 -13.78
CA LEU A 98 0.41 2.11 -12.93
C LEU A 98 0.95 0.77 -13.44
N LEU A 99 0.10 -0.11 -13.99
CA LEU A 99 0.53 -1.37 -14.58
C LEU A 99 1.34 -1.14 -15.87
N GLU A 100 1.07 -0.11 -16.66
CA GLU A 100 1.93 0.28 -17.78
C GLU A 100 3.36 0.60 -17.30
N ILE A 101 3.48 1.40 -16.24
CA ILE A 101 4.76 1.75 -15.61
C ILE A 101 5.47 0.53 -15.01
N PHE A 102 4.70 -0.41 -14.46
CA PHE A 102 5.22 -1.63 -13.88
C PHE A 102 5.45 -2.75 -14.90
N GLU A 103 5.16 -2.54 -16.19
CA GLU A 103 5.29 -3.56 -17.24
C GLU A 103 4.37 -4.79 -16.99
N GLY A 104 3.15 -4.50 -16.54
CA GLY A 104 2.09 -5.47 -16.22
C GLY A 104 2.21 -6.11 -14.84
N ASN A 105 1.32 -7.05 -14.54
CA ASN A 105 1.25 -7.70 -13.22
C ASN A 105 2.55 -8.45 -12.86
N ARG A 106 3.21 -9.07 -13.85
CA ARG A 106 4.49 -9.77 -13.64
C ARG A 106 5.60 -8.80 -13.24
N GLY A 107 5.71 -7.66 -13.93
CA GLY A 107 6.70 -6.65 -13.62
C GLY A 107 6.43 -5.95 -12.28
N TYR A 108 5.16 -5.70 -11.93
CA TYR A 108 4.78 -5.24 -10.60
C TYR A 108 5.25 -6.19 -9.49
N ASN A 109 4.93 -7.49 -9.62
CA ASN A 109 5.34 -8.50 -8.64
C ASN A 109 6.86 -8.58 -8.50
N LYS A 110 7.59 -8.51 -9.62
CA LYS A 110 9.06 -8.50 -9.62
C LYS A 110 9.60 -7.29 -8.89
N LYS A 111 9.19 -6.07 -9.27
CA LYS A 111 9.69 -4.81 -8.69
C LYS A 111 9.30 -4.68 -7.20
N LEU A 112 8.13 -5.17 -6.78
CA LEU A 112 7.74 -5.20 -5.36
C LEU A 112 8.64 -6.14 -4.55
N LYS A 113 8.94 -7.34 -5.06
CA LYS A 113 9.88 -8.27 -4.41
C LYS A 113 11.29 -7.68 -4.35
N GLU A 114 11.76 -7.05 -5.41
CA GLU A 114 13.05 -6.34 -5.43
C GLU A 114 13.10 -5.22 -4.40
N TRP A 115 12.05 -4.39 -4.33
CA TRP A 115 11.94 -3.31 -3.36
C TRP A 115 12.00 -3.81 -1.91
N LEU A 116 11.26 -4.89 -1.58
CA LEU A 116 11.31 -5.51 -0.25
C LEU A 116 12.69 -6.12 0.07
N LYS A 117 13.36 -6.71 -0.94
CA LYS A 117 14.74 -7.20 -0.79
C LYS A 117 15.71 -6.05 -0.54
N GLU A 118 15.61 -4.94 -1.27
CA GLU A 118 16.46 -3.77 -1.05
C GLU A 118 16.30 -3.18 0.35
N LEU A 119 15.09 -3.21 0.93
CA LEU A 119 14.92 -2.89 2.35
C LEU A 119 15.73 -3.82 3.24
N SER A 120 15.67 -5.14 3.02
CA SER A 120 16.45 -6.10 3.81
C SER A 120 17.97 -6.00 3.63
N VAL A 121 18.45 -5.61 2.43
CA VAL A 121 19.88 -5.63 2.05
C VAL A 121 20.63 -4.35 2.45
N ARG A 122 19.95 -3.21 2.67
CA ARG A 122 20.59 -1.95 3.14
C ARG A 122 21.36 -2.07 4.46
N ARG A 123 21.26 -3.22 5.14
CA ARG A 123 22.12 -3.66 6.25
C ARG A 123 23.63 -3.68 5.94
N LEU A 124 24.05 -3.68 4.67
CA LEU A 124 25.49 -3.70 4.31
C LEU A 124 26.13 -2.30 4.21
N GLY A 125 25.35 -1.22 4.28
CA GLY A 125 25.86 0.16 4.23
C GLY A 125 26.56 0.62 5.52
N ASP A 126 26.31 -0.08 6.64
CA ASP A 126 26.97 0.21 7.92
C ASP A 126 28.37 -0.45 8.03
N TYR A 127 28.81 -1.21 7.02
CA TYR A 127 30.13 -1.84 6.93
C TYR A 127 31.04 -1.20 5.86
N ALA A 128 30.62 -0.10 5.24
CA ALA A 128 31.44 0.65 4.30
C ALA A 128 31.82 2.00 4.92
N LEU A 129 32.69 1.97 5.94
CA LEU A 129 33.64 3.00 6.37
C LEU A 129 34.33 2.55 7.67
N GLU A 130 35.28 1.62 7.56
CA GLU A 130 36.58 1.66 8.23
C GLU A 130 37.66 1.42 7.17
#